data_AF-A0A101VVV6-F1
#
_entry.id   AF-A0A101VVV6-F1
#
_cell.length_a   1.000
_cell.length_b   1.000
_cell.length_c   1.000
_cell.angle_alpha   90.00
_cell.angle_beta   90.00
_cell.angle_gamma   90.00
#
_symmetry.space_group_name_H-M   'P 1'
#
loop_
_entity.id
_entity.type
_entity.pdbx_description
1 polymer ?
#
loop_
_entity_poly.entity_id
_entity_poly.type
_entity_poly.pdbx_seq_one_letter_code
_entity_poly.pdbx_strand_id
1 'polypeptide(L)'
;MTSYEKHLYMIVFPINALVASQLEPDQFGEHYTIGSAKHFSGKVIFAEIDINFRNKYFDIDKYLAQTIPHDDGQPKKTKFISSYNVLENIKLSAIQTLHLCTTNGKVLPILPEEYTAYNEPGKIRIYQEITPLETLVASTKDQRQFGKFITTGSKSKGAPKICFTQIEFDIENFIRENKNKEIFNIELPGVNPYRIYDCLNELKEQPEKLTKTLTLGSLLRDLSYKLLRHGFWFFGDDEIKFFPMPSLNELETKYFSWWKHVR
;
A
#
# COMPACT_ATOMS: atom_id res chain seq x y z
N MET A 1 -10.57 36.66 0.81
CA MET A 1 -10.76 35.30 0.25
C MET A 1 -9.92 34.36 1.10
N THR A 2 -10.50 33.31 1.65
CA THR A 2 -9.73 32.29 2.39
C THR A 2 -8.81 31.59 1.40
N SER A 3 -7.50 31.69 1.62
CA SER A 3 -6.50 31.01 0.81
C SER A 3 -6.14 29.70 1.52
N TYR A 4 -6.38 28.58 0.85
CA TYR A 4 -5.96 27.26 1.32
C TYR A 4 -4.74 26.81 0.52
N GLU A 5 -3.81 26.15 1.19
CA GLU A 5 -2.71 25.46 0.54
C GLU A 5 -3.25 24.35 -0.39
N LYS A 6 -2.49 24.02 -1.43
CA LYS A 6 -2.87 22.99 -2.41
C LYS A 6 -1.89 21.83 -2.29
N HIS A 7 -2.44 20.63 -2.23
CA HIS A 7 -1.68 19.39 -2.13
C HIS A 7 -1.94 18.52 -3.36
N LEU A 8 -0.96 17.68 -3.69
CA LEU A 8 -1.12 16.57 -4.63
C LEU A 8 -1.07 15.27 -3.85
N TYR A 9 -2.15 14.51 -3.91
CA TYR A 9 -2.23 13.20 -3.28
C TYR A 9 -2.38 12.11 -4.35
N MET A 10 -1.50 11.11 -4.28
CA MET A 10 -1.64 9.86 -5.01
C MET A 10 -2.29 8.83 -4.10
N ILE A 11 -3.55 8.49 -4.35
CA ILE A 11 -4.20 7.35 -3.71
C ILE A 11 -3.60 6.09 -4.34
N VAL A 12 -3.16 5.16 -3.49
CA VAL A 12 -2.62 3.85 -3.91
C VAL A 12 -3.51 2.69 -3.48
N PHE A 13 -4.39 2.91 -2.50
CA PHE A 13 -5.43 1.96 -2.12
C PHE A 13 -6.68 2.74 -1.65
N PRO A 14 -7.88 2.40 -2.13
CA PRO A 14 -8.23 1.24 -2.97
C PRO A 14 -8.14 1.48 -4.48
N ILE A 15 -7.72 2.67 -4.92
CA ILE A 15 -7.62 3.03 -6.34
C ILE A 15 -6.23 3.62 -6.62
N ASN A 16 -5.84 3.68 -7.90
CA ASN A 16 -4.61 4.32 -8.39
C ASN A 16 -4.98 5.69 -9.00
N ALA A 17 -5.01 6.75 -8.18
CA ALA A 17 -5.51 8.07 -8.60
C ALA A 17 -4.64 9.23 -8.11
N LEU A 18 -4.46 10.25 -8.96
CA LEU A 18 -3.82 11.52 -8.61
C LEU A 18 -4.89 12.60 -8.42
N VAL A 19 -4.89 13.23 -7.26
CA VAL A 19 -5.91 14.18 -6.82
C VAL A 19 -5.25 15.45 -6.34
N ALA A 20 -5.71 16.61 -6.83
CA ALA A 20 -5.45 17.89 -6.20
C ALA A 20 -6.48 18.17 -5.10
N SER A 21 -6.03 18.70 -3.97
CA SER A 21 -6.88 18.99 -2.82
C SER A 21 -6.45 20.27 -2.11
N GLN A 22 -7.38 20.91 -1.41
CA GLN A 22 -7.13 21.97 -0.43
C GLN A 22 -7.26 21.48 1.03
N LEU A 23 -7.34 20.15 1.22
CA LEU A 23 -7.38 19.53 2.53
C LEU A 23 -5.98 19.10 2.96
N GLU A 24 -5.68 19.33 4.23
CA GLU A 24 -4.54 18.72 4.92
C GLU A 24 -4.67 17.18 4.92
N PRO A 25 -3.56 16.42 5.08
CA PRO A 25 -3.60 14.97 4.97
C PRO A 25 -4.62 14.30 5.91
N ASP A 26 -4.74 14.76 7.14
CA ASP A 26 -5.72 14.24 8.11
C ASP A 26 -7.16 14.41 7.61
N GLN A 27 -7.49 15.60 7.09
CA GLN A 27 -8.81 15.92 6.55
C GLN A 27 -9.08 15.17 5.24
N PHE A 28 -8.06 14.99 4.41
CA PHE A 28 -8.16 14.23 3.16
C PHE A 28 -8.45 12.75 3.42
N GLY A 29 -7.71 12.12 4.34
CA GLY A 29 -7.97 10.75 4.77
C GLY A 29 -9.37 10.59 5.36
N GLU A 30 -9.75 11.47 6.29
CA GLU A 30 -11.08 11.49 6.89
C GLU A 30 -12.21 11.63 5.85
N HIS A 31 -12.02 12.48 4.84
CA HIS A 31 -12.99 12.69 3.76
C HIS A 31 -13.30 11.39 3.00
N TYR A 32 -12.31 10.53 2.76
CA TYR A 32 -12.50 9.26 2.04
C TYR A 32 -12.97 8.10 2.92
N THR A 33 -12.78 8.16 4.24
CA THR A 33 -13.19 7.07 5.15
C THR A 33 -14.49 7.32 5.90
N ILE A 34 -14.84 8.59 6.18
CA ILE A 34 -16.04 8.99 6.94
C ILE A 34 -17.05 9.75 6.05
N GLY A 35 -16.62 10.27 4.89
CA GLY A 35 -17.42 11.13 4.02
C GLY A 35 -18.71 10.53 3.44
N SER A 36 -19.68 11.41 3.21
CA SER A 36 -21.11 11.15 2.93
C SER A 36 -21.46 10.11 1.86
N ALA A 37 -22.32 9.16 2.25
CA ALA A 37 -23.32 8.38 1.49
C ALA A 37 -22.95 7.66 0.17
N LYS A 38 -21.80 7.92 -0.46
CA LYS A 38 -21.42 7.38 -1.79
C LYS A 38 -20.15 6.52 -1.78
N HIS A 39 -20.05 5.58 -0.84
CA HIS A 39 -19.03 4.52 -0.78
C HIS A 39 -17.72 4.92 -0.08
N PHE A 40 -17.41 4.25 1.04
CA PHE A 40 -16.34 3.24 1.11
C PHE A 40 -16.17 2.75 2.56
N SER A 41 -16.46 1.48 2.83
CA SER A 41 -16.20 0.83 4.12
C SER A 41 -14.79 0.23 4.14
N GLY A 42 -13.74 1.05 4.18
CA GLY A 42 -12.38 0.50 4.17
C GLY A 42 -11.27 1.49 4.45
N LYS A 43 -10.05 0.95 4.46
CA LYS A 43 -8.79 1.67 4.63
C LYS A 43 -8.43 2.45 3.37
N VAL A 44 -7.80 3.61 3.55
CA VAL A 44 -7.25 4.39 2.43
C VAL A 44 -5.77 4.55 2.68
N ILE A 45 -4.98 4.30 1.64
CA ILE A 45 -3.55 4.57 1.63
C ILE A 45 -3.30 5.55 0.50
N PHE A 46 -2.68 6.67 0.83
CA PHE A 46 -2.34 7.70 -0.14
C PHE A 46 -0.98 8.29 0.19
N ALA A 47 -0.30 8.81 -0.81
CA ALA A 47 0.99 9.46 -0.65
C ALA A 47 0.88 10.93 -1.06
N GLU A 48 1.53 11.80 -0.28
CA GLU A 48 1.75 13.19 -0.65
C GLU A 48 2.87 13.27 -1.69
N ILE A 49 2.59 13.97 -2.78
CA ILE A 49 3.49 14.16 -3.91
C ILE A 49 3.96 15.61 -3.88
N ASP A 50 5.24 15.82 -4.19
CA ASP A 50 5.81 17.16 -4.39
C ASP A 50 4.89 17.99 -5.29
N ILE A 51 4.39 19.12 -4.77
CA ILE A 51 3.48 20.03 -5.47
C ILE A 51 4.06 20.55 -6.80
N ASN A 52 5.38 20.53 -6.95
CA ASN A 52 6.10 20.94 -8.15
C ASN A 52 6.34 19.79 -9.15
N PHE A 53 5.98 18.56 -8.80
CA PHE A 53 6.12 17.41 -9.71
C PHE A 53 5.31 17.62 -10.98
N ARG A 54 5.92 17.41 -12.15
CA ARG A 54 5.26 17.45 -13.45
C ARG A 54 5.66 16.25 -14.29
N ASN A 55 4.70 15.73 -15.04
CA ASN A 55 4.90 14.69 -16.04
C ASN A 55 3.90 14.92 -17.18
N LYS A 56 4.32 14.74 -18.43
CA LYS A 56 3.50 14.87 -19.64
C LYS A 56 2.18 14.06 -19.61
N TYR A 57 2.13 13.00 -18.82
CA TYR A 57 0.93 12.17 -18.65
C TYR A 57 -0.16 12.86 -17.81
N PHE A 58 0.18 13.88 -17.01
CA PHE A 58 -0.75 14.56 -16.12
C PHE A 58 -0.86 16.06 -16.44
N ASP A 59 -2.08 16.56 -16.59
CA ASP A 59 -2.37 17.99 -16.79
C ASP A 59 -2.44 18.75 -15.44
N ILE A 60 -1.38 18.62 -14.63
CA ILE A 60 -1.38 19.02 -13.21
C ILE A 60 -1.71 20.51 -13.03
N ASP A 61 -1.10 21.40 -13.82
CA ASP A 61 -1.29 22.84 -13.68
C ASP A 61 -2.73 23.26 -13.94
N LYS A 62 -3.37 22.70 -14.97
CA LYS A 62 -4.79 22.95 -15.27
C LYS A 62 -5.68 22.54 -14.11
N TYR A 63 -5.46 21.36 -13.53
CA TYR A 63 -6.29 20.87 -12.43
C TYR A 63 -6.01 21.59 -11.12
N LEU A 64 -4.76 21.98 -10.83
CA LEU A 64 -4.43 22.85 -9.70
C LEU A 64 -5.09 24.22 -9.83
N ALA A 65 -5.16 24.80 -11.03
CA ALA A 65 -5.87 26.06 -11.27
C ALA A 65 -7.37 25.97 -10.98
N GLN A 66 -7.97 24.78 -11.17
CA GLN A 66 -9.38 24.50 -10.87
C GLN A 66 -9.63 24.09 -9.41
N THR A 67 -8.57 23.85 -8.64
CA THR A 67 -8.63 23.53 -7.21
C THR A 67 -8.68 24.84 -6.43
N ILE A 68 -9.87 25.43 -6.40
CA ILE A 68 -10.20 26.67 -5.69
C ILE A 68 -11.40 26.43 -4.76
N PRO A 69 -11.55 27.24 -3.68
CA PRO A 69 -12.67 27.10 -2.76
C PRO A 69 -14.00 27.18 -3.48
N HIS A 70 -15.01 26.54 -2.91
CA HIS A 70 -16.39 26.66 -3.35
C HIS A 70 -16.93 28.06 -3.08
N ASP A 71 -18.06 28.41 -3.70
CA ASP A 71 -18.69 29.74 -3.56
C ASP A 71 -19.07 30.06 -2.10
N ASP A 72 -19.31 29.02 -1.28
CA ASP A 72 -19.57 29.11 0.16
C ASP A 72 -18.28 29.27 1.01
N GLY A 73 -17.12 29.36 0.37
CA GLY A 73 -15.82 29.50 1.01
C GLY A 73 -15.18 28.19 1.49
N GLN A 74 -15.86 27.05 1.38
CA GLN A 74 -15.31 25.75 1.80
C GLN A 74 -14.17 25.30 0.88
N PRO A 75 -13.13 24.62 1.41
CA PRO A 75 -12.02 24.14 0.59
C PRO A 75 -12.48 23.12 -0.45
N LYS A 76 -11.86 23.12 -1.63
CA LYS A 76 -12.04 22.04 -2.61
C LYS A 76 -11.45 20.75 -2.04
N LYS A 77 -12.34 19.84 -1.65
CA LYS A 77 -11.94 18.56 -1.05
C LYS A 77 -11.14 17.68 -2.01
N THR A 78 -11.62 17.53 -3.24
CA THR A 78 -10.99 16.66 -4.24
C THR A 78 -11.19 17.23 -5.65
N LYS A 79 -10.13 17.17 -6.45
CA LYS A 79 -10.16 17.39 -7.90
C LYS A 79 -9.25 16.36 -8.55
N PHE A 80 -9.85 15.34 -9.18
CA PHE A 80 -9.10 14.29 -9.87
C PHE A 80 -8.33 14.86 -11.07
N ILE A 81 -7.04 14.54 -11.12
CA ILE A 81 -6.12 14.82 -12.23
C ILE A 81 -6.04 13.60 -13.14
N SER A 82 -5.93 12.40 -12.55
CA SER A 82 -5.96 11.13 -13.27
C SER A 82 -6.46 10.02 -12.35
N SER A 83 -7.09 9.01 -12.93
CA SER A 83 -7.63 7.84 -12.21
C SER A 83 -7.06 6.51 -12.71
N TYR A 84 -6.03 6.55 -13.56
CA TYR A 84 -5.44 5.35 -14.17
C TYR A 84 -3.95 5.54 -14.46
N ASN A 85 -3.17 4.47 -14.28
CA ASN A 85 -1.73 4.39 -14.58
C ASN A 85 -0.94 5.51 -13.88
N VAL A 86 -1.32 5.83 -12.62
CA VAL A 86 -0.80 6.98 -11.89
C VAL A 86 0.58 6.68 -11.32
N LEU A 87 0.72 5.66 -10.47
CA LEU A 87 2.02 5.29 -9.89
C LEU A 87 3.10 5.12 -10.96
N GLU A 88 2.76 4.45 -12.05
CA GLU A 88 3.63 4.18 -13.19
C GLU A 88 4.22 5.46 -13.81
N ASN A 89 3.48 6.58 -13.74
CA ASN A 89 3.89 7.88 -14.25
C ASN A 89 4.41 8.83 -13.16
N ILE A 90 4.40 8.45 -11.88
CA ILE A 90 5.00 9.20 -10.78
C ILE A 90 6.48 8.83 -10.65
N LYS A 91 7.37 9.83 -10.55
CA LYS A 91 8.79 9.57 -10.20
C LYS A 91 8.85 9.24 -8.72
N LEU A 92 9.55 8.16 -8.31
CA LEU A 92 9.51 7.74 -6.91
C LEU A 92 10.13 8.77 -5.95
N SER A 93 11.07 9.59 -6.46
CA SER A 93 11.64 10.70 -5.69
C SER A 93 10.64 11.80 -5.36
N ALA A 94 9.54 11.92 -6.10
CA ALA A 94 8.49 12.93 -5.87
C ALA A 94 7.51 12.51 -4.76
N ILE A 95 7.55 11.25 -4.32
CA ILE A 95 6.73 10.76 -3.21
C ILE A 95 7.38 11.22 -1.90
N GLN A 96 6.70 12.09 -1.16
CA GLN A 96 7.24 12.75 0.02
C GLN A 96 6.86 12.00 1.31
N THR A 97 5.58 11.74 1.51
CA THR A 97 5.04 11.13 2.74
C THR A 97 3.99 10.09 2.36
N LEU A 98 3.98 8.94 3.03
CA LEU A 98 2.91 7.94 2.90
C LEU A 98 1.95 8.06 4.08
N HIS A 99 0.65 8.09 3.82
CA HIS A 99 -0.40 8.26 4.82
C HIS A 99 -1.26 7.00 4.90
N LEU A 100 -1.32 6.40 6.09
CA LEU A 100 -2.17 5.24 6.36
C LEU A 100 -3.43 5.69 7.09
N CYS A 101 -4.58 5.61 6.43
CA CYS A 101 -5.86 5.96 7.03
C CYS A 101 -6.58 4.72 7.57
N THR A 102 -7.03 4.77 8.83
CA THR A 102 -7.92 3.77 9.42
C THR A 102 -9.35 3.97 8.96
N THR A 103 -10.20 2.96 9.15
CA THR A 103 -11.62 3.02 8.77
C THR A 103 -12.43 4.11 9.50
N ASN A 104 -11.89 4.69 10.57
CA ASN A 104 -12.49 5.80 11.31
C ASN A 104 -11.76 7.14 11.10
N GLY A 105 -11.02 7.29 10.00
CA GLY A 105 -10.44 8.55 9.56
C GLY A 105 -9.22 9.04 10.33
N LYS A 106 -8.55 8.17 11.11
CA LYS A 106 -7.26 8.54 11.69
C LYS A 106 -6.17 8.28 10.67
N VAL A 107 -5.28 9.24 10.48
CA VAL A 107 -4.19 9.19 9.51
C VAL A 107 -2.86 9.08 10.23
N LEU A 108 -2.01 8.15 9.80
CA LEU A 108 -0.63 8.01 10.25
C LEU A 108 0.30 8.44 9.11
N PRO A 109 1.08 9.53 9.27
CA PRO A 109 2.11 9.90 8.32
C PRO A 109 3.36 9.04 8.52
N ILE A 110 3.95 8.59 7.42
CA ILE A 110 5.18 7.81 7.37
C ILE A 110 6.14 8.51 6.40
N LEU A 111 7.31 8.89 6.93
CA LEU A 111 8.38 9.47 6.14
C LEU A 111 9.24 8.36 5.51
N PRO A 112 9.85 8.62 4.34
CA PRO A 112 10.65 7.62 3.67
C PRO A 112 12.01 7.48 4.33
N GLU A 113 12.52 6.25 4.33
CA GLU A 113 13.86 5.92 4.82
C GLU A 113 14.59 5.02 3.83
N GLU A 114 15.92 4.96 3.95
CA GLU A 114 16.71 3.99 3.21
C GLU A 114 16.42 2.57 3.72
N TYR A 115 16.11 1.65 2.80
CA TYR A 115 15.90 0.25 3.17
C TYR A 115 17.24 -0.47 3.34
N THR A 116 17.68 -0.65 4.59
CA THR A 116 19.00 -1.22 4.94
C THR A 116 18.96 -2.65 5.49
N ALA A 117 17.78 -3.24 5.67
CA ALA A 117 17.66 -4.55 6.32
C ALA A 117 18.39 -5.67 5.54
N TYR A 118 19.01 -6.57 6.30
CA TYR A 118 19.50 -7.85 5.81
C TYR A 118 18.40 -8.90 5.90
N ASN A 119 18.13 -9.58 4.80
CA ASN A 119 17.07 -10.56 4.70
C ASN A 119 17.65 -11.96 4.57
N GLU A 120 17.16 -12.87 5.41
CA GLU A 120 17.51 -14.29 5.34
C GLU A 120 17.22 -14.86 3.93
N PRO A 121 18.23 -15.36 3.20
CA PRO A 121 18.04 -15.93 1.88
C PRO A 121 17.12 -17.16 1.90
N GLY A 122 16.28 -17.33 0.88
CA GLY A 122 15.42 -18.51 0.72
C GLY A 122 14.20 -18.57 1.64
N LYS A 123 14.11 -17.72 2.67
CA LYS A 123 12.92 -17.61 3.53
C LYS A 123 11.68 -17.25 2.71
N ILE A 124 10.61 -18.03 2.86
CA ILE A 124 9.32 -17.72 2.24
C ILE A 124 8.71 -16.51 2.97
N ARG A 125 8.21 -15.55 2.21
CA ARG A 125 7.55 -14.32 2.67
C ARG A 125 6.21 -14.18 1.95
N ILE A 126 5.25 -13.53 2.62
CA ILE A 126 3.95 -13.20 2.01
C ILE A 126 3.94 -11.71 1.68
N TYR A 127 3.77 -11.39 0.41
CA TYR A 127 3.66 -10.05 -0.12
C TYR A 127 2.24 -9.75 -0.55
N GLN A 128 1.79 -8.54 -0.19
CA GLN A 128 0.58 -7.96 -0.74
C GLN A 128 0.97 -6.88 -1.74
N GLU A 129 0.73 -7.14 -3.02
CA GLU A 129 0.79 -6.12 -4.06
C GLU A 129 -0.40 -5.17 -3.89
N ILE A 130 -0.17 -3.87 -3.98
CA ILE A 130 -1.16 -2.84 -3.66
C ILE A 130 -1.63 -2.11 -4.92
N THR A 131 -0.69 -1.58 -5.69
CA THR A 131 -1.00 -0.91 -6.95
C THR A 131 0.21 -0.91 -7.88
N PRO A 132 0.06 -1.08 -9.19
CA PRO A 132 -1.20 -1.31 -9.91
C PRO A 132 -1.68 -2.77 -9.87
N LEU A 133 -0.87 -3.68 -9.31
CA LEU A 133 -1.25 -5.07 -9.09
C LEU A 133 -1.88 -5.24 -7.71
N GLU A 134 -2.79 -6.20 -7.58
CA GLU A 134 -3.56 -6.45 -6.37
C GLU A 134 -3.55 -7.94 -5.98
N THR A 135 -2.40 -8.62 -6.05
CA THR A 135 -2.32 -10.06 -5.70
C THR A 135 -1.61 -10.31 -4.38
N LEU A 136 -2.02 -11.41 -3.72
CA LEU A 136 -1.31 -11.95 -2.57
C LEU A 136 -0.33 -13.03 -3.06
N VAL A 137 0.95 -12.87 -2.76
CA VAL A 137 2.02 -13.70 -3.31
C VAL A 137 2.91 -14.27 -2.20
N ALA A 138 3.17 -15.57 -2.24
CA ALA A 138 4.26 -16.17 -1.48
C ALA A 138 5.54 -16.18 -2.34
N SER A 139 6.66 -15.77 -1.77
CA SER A 139 7.95 -15.78 -2.48
C SER A 139 9.14 -16.03 -1.57
N THR A 140 10.15 -16.73 -2.10
CA THR A 140 11.48 -16.88 -1.48
C THR A 140 12.40 -15.69 -1.76
N LYS A 141 12.00 -14.78 -2.65
CA LYS A 141 12.70 -13.52 -2.93
C LYS A 141 12.53 -12.58 -1.74
N ASP A 142 13.59 -11.87 -1.39
CA ASP A 142 13.46 -10.73 -0.49
C ASP A 142 12.75 -9.55 -1.19
N GLN A 143 12.56 -8.45 -0.48
CA GLN A 143 11.79 -7.29 -0.95
C GLN A 143 12.47 -6.60 -2.13
N ARG A 144 13.81 -6.54 -2.13
CA ARG A 144 14.57 -5.95 -3.26
C ARG A 144 14.46 -6.85 -4.49
N GLN A 145 14.62 -8.15 -4.32
CA GLN A 145 14.51 -9.13 -5.38
C GLN A 145 13.07 -9.27 -5.90
N PHE A 146 12.08 -9.19 -5.02
CA PHE A 146 10.66 -9.28 -5.35
C PHE A 146 10.22 -8.05 -6.15
N GLY A 147 10.51 -6.84 -5.64
CA GLY A 147 10.24 -5.60 -6.37
C GLY A 147 10.86 -5.61 -7.77
N LYS A 148 12.16 -5.94 -7.86
CA LYS A 148 12.84 -6.07 -9.16
C LYS A 148 12.22 -7.14 -10.05
N PHE A 149 11.82 -8.28 -9.50
CA PHE A 149 11.17 -9.34 -10.26
C PHE A 149 9.82 -8.89 -10.85
N ILE A 150 9.01 -8.14 -10.10
CA ILE A 150 7.74 -7.61 -10.59
C ILE A 150 7.94 -6.49 -11.62
N THR A 151 8.94 -5.63 -11.44
CA THR A 151 9.17 -4.50 -12.36
C THR A 151 9.89 -4.88 -13.65
N THR A 152 10.83 -5.83 -13.57
CA THR A 152 11.71 -6.18 -14.71
C THR A 152 11.50 -7.60 -15.25
N GLY A 153 10.89 -8.50 -14.48
CA GLY A 153 10.98 -9.95 -14.73
C GLY A 153 10.07 -10.48 -15.85
N SER A 154 8.83 -10.00 -16.00
CA SER A 154 7.98 -10.38 -17.12
C SER A 154 6.91 -9.34 -17.43
N LYS A 155 6.62 -9.12 -18.72
CA LYS A 155 5.47 -8.29 -19.14
C LYS A 155 4.11 -8.91 -18.80
N SER A 156 4.03 -10.24 -18.64
CA SER A 156 2.76 -10.94 -18.41
C SER A 156 2.22 -10.84 -16.99
N LYS A 157 3.09 -10.62 -16.00
CA LYS A 157 2.77 -10.68 -14.57
C LYS A 157 3.41 -9.55 -13.76
N GLY A 158 3.89 -8.52 -14.47
CA GLY A 158 4.66 -7.42 -13.89
C GLY A 158 4.06 -6.07 -14.26
N ALA A 159 4.56 -5.02 -13.62
CA ALA A 159 4.18 -3.64 -13.88
C ALA A 159 5.42 -2.75 -13.81
N PRO A 160 5.54 -1.67 -14.59
CA PRO A 160 6.74 -0.82 -14.61
C PRO A 160 7.11 -0.25 -13.23
N LYS A 161 6.08 -0.02 -12.40
CA LYS A 161 6.23 0.33 -10.99
C LYS A 161 5.20 -0.43 -10.17
N ILE A 162 5.53 -0.67 -8.90
CA ILE A 162 4.68 -1.39 -7.97
C ILE A 162 4.80 -0.77 -6.56
N CYS A 163 3.67 -0.63 -5.88
CA CYS A 163 3.58 -0.45 -4.44
C CYS A 163 3.20 -1.79 -3.82
N PHE A 164 3.96 -2.25 -2.83
CA PHE A 164 3.66 -3.49 -2.12
C PHE A 164 4.07 -3.41 -0.64
N THR A 165 3.54 -4.33 0.17
CA THR A 165 3.92 -4.52 1.57
C THR A 165 4.14 -6.00 1.88
N GLN A 166 4.73 -6.28 3.04
CA GLN A 166 4.95 -7.63 3.54
C GLN A 166 4.08 -7.89 4.77
N ILE A 167 3.35 -9.00 4.71
CA ILE A 167 2.53 -9.49 5.82
C ILE A 167 3.40 -10.33 6.76
N GLU A 168 3.30 -10.07 8.06
CA GLU A 168 3.84 -10.94 9.10
C GLU A 168 2.94 -12.17 9.23
N PHE A 169 3.52 -13.35 8.95
CA PHE A 169 2.81 -14.61 8.98
C PHE A 169 3.78 -15.74 9.33
N ASP A 170 3.49 -16.48 10.39
CA ASP A 170 4.29 -17.63 10.81
C ASP A 170 3.98 -18.86 9.95
N ILE A 171 4.69 -18.96 8.83
CA ILE A 171 4.55 -20.04 7.84
C ILE A 171 4.87 -21.41 8.46
N GLU A 172 5.86 -21.49 9.34
CA GLU A 172 6.28 -22.76 9.93
C GLU A 172 5.23 -23.27 10.91
N ASN A 173 4.73 -22.38 11.77
CA ASN A 173 3.65 -22.73 12.69
C ASN A 173 2.38 -23.11 11.92
N PHE A 174 2.00 -22.33 10.90
CA PHE A 174 0.82 -22.62 10.07
C PHE A 174 0.89 -24.01 9.42
N ILE A 175 2.03 -24.39 8.83
CA ILE A 175 2.19 -25.71 8.23
C ILE A 175 2.14 -26.81 9.28
N ARG A 176 2.82 -26.62 10.42
CA ARG A 176 2.87 -27.59 11.52
C ARG A 176 1.48 -27.86 12.10
N GLU A 177 0.71 -26.81 12.35
CA GLU A 177 -0.61 -26.92 12.96
C GLU A 177 -1.67 -27.55 12.04
N ASN A 178 -1.50 -27.46 10.72
CA ASN A 178 -2.48 -27.95 9.76
C ASN A 178 -2.15 -29.33 9.16
N LYS A 179 -0.91 -29.83 9.31
CA LYS A 179 -0.42 -31.07 8.65
C LYS A 179 -1.34 -32.31 8.78
N ASN A 180 -2.00 -32.47 9.93
CA ASN A 180 -2.84 -33.64 10.21
C ASN A 180 -4.30 -33.27 10.53
N LYS A 181 -4.75 -32.07 10.14
CA LYS A 181 -6.12 -31.62 10.39
C LYS A 181 -7.00 -31.90 9.17
N GLU A 182 -8.25 -32.29 9.42
CA GLU A 182 -9.26 -32.35 8.35
C GLU A 182 -9.71 -30.94 7.92
N ILE A 183 -9.81 -30.02 8.88
CA ILE A 183 -10.19 -28.62 8.68
C ILE A 183 -9.01 -27.71 9.00
N PHE A 184 -8.58 -26.94 8.00
CA PHE A 184 -7.45 -26.04 8.17
C PHE A 184 -7.88 -24.70 8.74
N ASN A 185 -7.08 -24.17 9.66
CA ASN A 185 -7.27 -22.84 10.25
C ASN A 185 -6.15 -21.90 9.79
N ILE A 186 -6.50 -20.64 9.55
CA ILE A 186 -5.56 -19.58 9.19
C ILE A 186 -6.00 -18.25 9.81
N GLU A 187 -5.01 -17.46 10.22
CA GLU A 187 -5.24 -16.15 10.85
C GLU A 187 -5.48 -15.03 9.84
N LEU A 188 -5.09 -15.24 8.57
CA LEU A 188 -5.30 -14.27 7.50
C LEU A 188 -6.78 -14.23 7.09
N PRO A 189 -7.39 -13.03 6.98
CA PRO A 189 -8.78 -12.90 6.57
C PRO A 189 -8.96 -13.21 5.09
N GLY A 190 -10.12 -13.78 4.72
CA GLY A 190 -10.56 -13.84 3.32
C GLY A 190 -9.71 -14.72 2.39
N VAL A 191 -8.92 -15.65 2.93
CA VAL A 191 -8.10 -16.58 2.14
C VAL A 191 -8.53 -18.03 2.31
N ASN A 192 -8.25 -18.85 1.28
CA ASN A 192 -8.43 -20.29 1.38
C ASN A 192 -7.20 -20.93 2.04
N PRO A 193 -7.32 -21.50 3.27
CA PRO A 193 -6.19 -22.06 3.99
C PRO A 193 -5.55 -23.26 3.28
N TYR A 194 -6.34 -24.11 2.61
CA TYR A 194 -5.82 -25.25 1.85
C TYR A 194 -4.94 -24.78 0.68
N ARG A 195 -5.40 -23.76 -0.05
CA ARG A 195 -4.64 -23.19 -1.17
C ARG A 195 -3.30 -22.61 -0.70
N ILE A 196 -3.29 -21.95 0.45
CA ILE A 196 -2.07 -21.39 1.03
C ILE A 196 -1.12 -22.51 1.44
N TYR A 197 -1.62 -23.53 2.14
CA TYR A 197 -0.84 -24.70 2.54
C TYR A 197 -0.16 -25.39 1.37
N ASP A 198 -0.90 -25.68 0.29
CA ASP A 198 -0.37 -26.32 -0.92
C ASP A 198 0.72 -25.45 -1.57
N CYS A 199 0.46 -24.15 -1.74
CA CYS A 199 1.44 -23.23 -2.34
C CYS A 199 2.73 -23.15 -1.52
N LEU A 200 2.62 -23.13 -0.18
CA LEU A 200 3.76 -23.02 0.70
C LEU A 200 4.59 -24.30 0.71
N ASN A 201 3.97 -25.49 0.71
CA ASN A 201 4.69 -26.75 0.58
C ASN A 201 5.35 -26.89 -0.79
N GLU A 202 4.67 -26.50 -1.86
CA GLU A 202 5.24 -26.52 -3.22
C GLU A 202 6.51 -25.64 -3.29
N LEU A 203 6.50 -24.44 -2.70
CA LEU A 203 7.70 -23.58 -2.63
C LEU A 203 8.84 -24.19 -1.78
N LYS A 204 8.52 -25.03 -0.79
CA LYS A 204 9.53 -25.73 0.02
C LYS A 204 10.11 -26.94 -0.71
N GLU A 205 9.29 -27.66 -1.45
CA GLU A 205 9.65 -28.91 -2.14
C GLU A 205 10.32 -28.67 -3.51
N GLN A 206 10.07 -27.51 -4.13
CA GLN A 206 10.52 -27.18 -5.49
C GLN A 206 11.35 -25.89 -5.50
N PRO A 207 12.67 -25.97 -5.21
CA PRO A 207 13.54 -24.79 -5.08
C PRO A 207 13.64 -23.93 -6.34
N GLU A 208 13.32 -24.47 -7.51
CA GLU A 208 13.26 -23.73 -8.78
C GLU A 208 12.07 -22.76 -8.85
N LYS A 209 11.03 -22.98 -8.05
CA LYS A 209 9.87 -22.09 -7.96
C LYS A 209 10.12 -21.02 -6.90
N LEU A 210 10.19 -19.77 -7.35
CA LEU A 210 10.52 -18.64 -6.48
C LEU A 210 9.30 -17.82 -6.03
N THR A 211 8.16 -17.98 -6.70
CA THR A 211 6.93 -17.22 -6.45
C THR A 211 5.68 -18.06 -6.69
N LYS A 212 4.64 -17.85 -5.88
CA LYS A 212 3.30 -18.43 -6.06
C LYS A 212 2.23 -17.40 -5.70
N THR A 213 1.29 -17.18 -6.61
CA THR A 213 0.08 -16.42 -6.32
C THR A 213 -0.84 -17.25 -5.41
N LEU A 214 -1.11 -16.71 -4.22
CA LEU A 214 -1.99 -17.29 -3.22
C LEU A 214 -3.45 -16.95 -3.51
N THR A 215 -3.73 -15.66 -3.72
CA THR A 215 -5.08 -15.10 -3.95
C THR A 215 -5.04 -13.96 -4.96
N LEU A 216 -6.12 -13.82 -5.74
CA LEU A 216 -6.39 -12.64 -6.57
C LEU A 216 -7.19 -11.62 -5.74
N GLY A 217 -6.74 -10.38 -5.68
CA GLY A 217 -7.34 -9.32 -4.88
C GLY A 217 -6.53 -9.00 -3.63
N SER A 218 -6.70 -7.77 -3.15
CA SER A 218 -5.96 -7.25 -2.00
C SER A 218 -6.63 -7.59 -0.67
N LEU A 219 -5.87 -8.21 0.24
CA LEU A 219 -6.26 -8.40 1.62
C LEU A 219 -6.27 -7.11 2.43
N LEU A 220 -5.65 -6.02 1.95
CA LEU A 220 -5.47 -4.79 2.73
C LEU A 220 -6.78 -4.20 3.25
N ARG A 221 -7.90 -4.46 2.58
CA ARG A 221 -9.22 -4.01 3.04
C ARG A 221 -9.50 -4.50 4.47
N ASP A 222 -9.24 -5.77 4.72
CA ASP A 222 -9.60 -6.46 5.96
C ASP A 222 -8.38 -6.73 6.84
N LEU A 223 -7.17 -6.76 6.27
CA LEU A 223 -5.92 -7.06 6.97
C LEU A 223 -5.49 -5.93 7.89
N SER A 224 -5.29 -6.23 9.16
CA SER A 224 -4.72 -5.29 10.13
C SER A 224 -3.40 -4.70 9.71
N TYR A 225 -3.20 -3.38 9.94
CA TYR A 225 -1.86 -2.81 9.84
C TYR A 225 -0.89 -3.42 10.89
N LYS A 226 -1.41 -4.06 11.95
CA LYS A 226 -0.60 -4.82 12.93
C LYS A 226 0.09 -6.03 12.33
N LEU A 227 -0.45 -6.55 11.23
CA LEU A 227 0.10 -7.71 10.52
C LEU A 227 1.10 -7.27 9.45
N LEU A 228 1.52 -6.00 9.40
CA LEU A 228 2.56 -5.54 8.49
C LEU A 228 3.92 -5.57 9.20
N ARG A 229 4.89 -6.26 8.59
CA ARG A 229 6.19 -6.51 9.23
C ARG A 229 7.13 -5.30 9.22
N HIS A 230 7.29 -4.66 8.07
CA HIS A 230 8.35 -3.68 7.85
C HIS A 230 7.84 -2.31 7.41
N GLY A 231 6.88 -2.27 6.49
CA GLY A 231 6.52 -1.03 5.81
C GLY A 231 6.03 -1.25 4.39
N PHE A 232 6.13 -0.21 3.58
CA PHE A 232 5.67 -0.17 2.21
C PHE A 232 6.84 0.16 1.28
N TRP A 233 6.92 -0.57 0.17
CA TRP A 233 7.90 -0.31 -0.87
C TRP A 233 7.20 0.17 -2.11
N PHE A 234 7.72 1.25 -2.66
CA PHE A 234 7.52 1.62 -4.06
C PHE A 234 8.78 1.22 -4.82
N PHE A 235 8.59 0.49 -5.90
CA PHE A 235 9.65 -0.06 -6.71
C PHE A 235 9.41 0.32 -8.17
N GLY A 236 10.45 0.77 -8.85
CA GLY A 236 10.50 0.95 -10.30
C GLY A 236 11.67 0.19 -10.91
N ASP A 237 12.06 0.51 -12.14
CA ASP A 237 13.21 -0.15 -12.79
C ASP A 237 14.49 -0.05 -11.93
N ASP A 238 14.92 1.17 -11.61
CA ASP A 238 16.14 1.44 -10.83
C ASP A 238 15.89 2.33 -9.59
N GLU A 239 14.62 2.60 -9.27
CA GLU A 239 14.24 3.43 -8.12
C GLU A 239 13.57 2.56 -7.04
N ILE A 240 13.98 2.76 -5.78
CA ILE A 240 13.33 2.16 -4.61
C ILE A 240 13.03 3.29 -3.63
N LYS A 241 11.79 3.33 -3.13
CA LYS A 241 11.38 4.22 -2.05
C LYS A 241 10.68 3.39 -0.98
N PHE A 242 11.18 3.45 0.24
CA PHE A 242 10.68 2.65 1.35
C PHE A 242 10.11 3.54 2.44
N PHE A 243 8.97 3.14 2.99
CA PHE A 243 8.23 3.82 4.05
C PHE A 243 8.09 2.84 5.23
N PRO A 244 8.97 2.92 6.24
CA PRO A 244 8.95 1.99 7.37
C PRO A 244 7.72 2.19 8.26
N MET A 245 7.14 1.10 8.72
CA MET A 245 6.18 1.17 9.83
C MET A 245 6.90 1.69 11.08
N PRO A 246 6.28 2.63 11.83
CA PRO A 246 6.83 3.05 13.12
C PRO A 246 6.97 1.86 14.08
N SER A 247 7.90 1.96 15.01
CA SER A 247 8.09 0.93 16.03
C SER A 247 6.84 0.77 16.91
N LEU A 248 6.65 -0.40 17.52
CA LEU A 248 5.53 -0.63 18.43
C LEU A 248 5.47 0.42 19.55
N ASN A 249 6.62 0.80 20.11
CA ASN A 249 6.71 1.84 21.13
C ASN A 249 6.21 3.20 20.61
N GLU A 250 6.57 3.60 19.39
CA GLU A 250 6.06 4.84 18.78
C GLU A 250 4.56 4.77 18.49
N LEU A 251 4.07 3.61 18.04
CA LEU A 251 2.65 3.38 17.81
C LEU A 251 1.84 3.50 19.11
N GLU A 252 2.37 2.99 20.22
CA GLU A 252 1.71 3.01 21.53
C GLU A 252 1.83 4.35 22.26
N THR A 253 2.85 5.16 21.96
CA THR A 253 3.09 6.44 22.64
C THR A 253 2.72 7.65 21.79
N LYS A 254 3.40 7.82 20.65
CA LYS A 254 3.26 8.99 19.77
C LYS A 254 2.02 8.91 18.89
N TYR A 255 1.70 7.73 18.38
CA TYR A 255 0.61 7.51 17.43
C TYR A 255 -0.57 6.75 18.05
N PHE A 256 -0.72 6.81 19.38
CA PHE A 256 -1.75 6.07 20.12
C PHE A 256 -3.17 6.34 19.60
N SER A 257 -3.44 7.59 19.22
CA SER A 257 -4.75 8.01 18.68
C SER A 257 -5.12 7.26 17.40
N TRP A 258 -4.14 6.88 16.58
CA TRP A 258 -4.29 6.04 15.40
C TRP A 258 -4.26 4.56 15.78
N TRP A 259 -3.29 4.15 16.60
CA TRP A 259 -3.02 2.75 16.97
C TRP A 259 -4.23 2.03 17.60
N LYS A 260 -4.96 2.72 18.48
CA LYS A 260 -6.15 2.15 19.14
C LYS A 260 -7.31 1.84 18.16
N HIS A 261 -7.24 2.33 16.93
CA HIS A 261 -8.23 2.11 15.88
C HIS A 261 -7.73 1.24 14.73
N VAL A 262 -6.49 0.74 14.82
CA VAL A 262 -5.97 -0.24 13.87
C VAL A 262 -6.68 -1.56 14.09
N ARG A 263 -7.57 -1.87 13.14
CA ARG A 263 -8.16 -3.20 12.96
C ARG A 263 -7.45 -3.91 11.85
#